data_AF-A0A255ZFS0-F1
#
_entry.id   AF-A0A255ZFS0-F1
#
_cell.length_a   1.000
_cell.length_b   1.000
_cell.length_c   1.000
_cell.angle_alpha   90.00
_cell.angle_beta   90.00
_cell.angle_gamma   90.00
#
_symmetry.space_group_name_H-M   'P 1'
#
loop_
_entity.id
_entity.type
_entity.pdbx_description
1 polymer ?
#
loop_
_entity_poly.entity_id
_entity_poly.type
_entity_poly.pdbx_seq_one_letter_code
_entity_poly.pdbx_strand_id
1 'polypeptide(L)'
;MTLRFAACLAIYPFFCVASSLAQGDADADAKVAQDLGRYSTEKLETACAQMSARSYVSGLTDGAWMALPGGGRTYYYRSACYQELARRTGNASWCAEVKERKTLFGDGSAVSPAQCARQVAQVQRDRAEQQAWAARHAAALQGAFTVSGVKASEQARGEWLLLVTFEGRLPGRYRLEVARLTPQRGILIDEELSLEADTQRQWTLARPTVLGPAQPPAITPLSVSLFYLPAADNQAVPGPHLTGVRNLTLSLP
;
A
#
# COMPACT_ATOMS: atom_id res chain seq x y z
N MET A 1 22.94 56.42 21.72
CA MET A 1 21.55 56.93 21.79
C MET A 1 20.66 55.70 21.96
N THR A 2 19.96 55.38 23.05
CA THR A 2 19.56 56.00 24.34
C THR A 2 19.09 54.80 25.21
N LEU A 3 19.88 54.33 26.19
CA LEU A 3 19.62 54.34 27.66
C LEU A 3 18.14 54.32 28.11
N ARG A 4 17.68 53.23 28.76
CA ARG A 4 17.32 53.08 30.22
C ARG A 4 15.78 53.12 30.45
N PHE A 5 15.12 52.40 31.38
CA PHE A 5 15.47 51.64 32.58
C PHE A 5 14.29 50.73 33.05
N ALA A 6 14.65 49.63 33.72
CA ALA A 6 14.03 48.87 34.83
C ALA A 6 12.50 48.91 35.13
N ALA A 7 11.93 47.73 35.41
CA ALA A 7 11.62 47.29 36.78
C ALA A 7 11.02 45.87 36.81
N CYS A 8 11.72 44.91 37.40
CA CYS A 8 11.09 43.81 38.14
C CYS A 8 11.87 43.64 39.43
N LEU A 9 11.46 44.47 40.39
CA LEU A 9 11.75 44.32 41.81
C LEU A 9 11.08 43.04 42.32
N ALA A 10 11.86 42.32 43.13
CA ALA A 10 11.50 41.31 44.10
C ALA A 10 9.99 41.11 44.38
N ILE A 11 9.54 39.85 44.26
CA ILE A 11 8.75 39.06 45.23
C ILE A 11 8.24 37.79 44.51
N TYR A 12 8.57 36.60 45.06
CA TYR A 12 8.26 35.21 44.62
C TYR A 12 9.09 34.55 43.50
N PRO A 13 10.04 33.66 43.84
CA PRO A 13 10.69 32.76 42.89
C PRO A 13 10.00 31.38 42.90
N PHE A 14 8.73 31.27 42.48
CA PHE A 14 8.11 29.92 42.42
C PHE A 14 7.08 29.65 41.32
N PHE A 15 6.72 30.60 40.45
CA PHE A 15 5.55 30.39 39.56
C PHE A 15 5.74 30.51 38.04
N CYS A 16 6.94 30.78 37.51
CA CYS A 16 7.11 30.98 36.05
C CYS A 16 7.83 29.85 35.27
N VAL A 17 8.16 28.71 35.90
CA VAL A 17 8.88 27.60 35.22
C VAL A 17 7.94 26.51 34.66
N ALA A 18 6.66 26.50 35.07
CA ALA A 18 5.72 25.45 34.66
C ALA A 18 5.14 25.63 33.25
N SER A 19 5.09 26.86 32.72
CA SER A 19 4.42 27.15 31.45
C SER A 19 5.27 26.81 30.22
N SER A 20 6.59 27.00 30.29
CA SER A 20 7.48 26.73 29.15
C SER A 20 7.70 25.24 28.90
N LEU A 21 7.71 24.42 29.95
CA LEU A 21 7.83 22.95 29.84
C LEU A 21 6.54 22.32 29.27
N ALA A 22 5.37 22.79 29.71
CA ALA A 22 4.08 22.29 29.21
C ALA A 22 3.83 22.63 27.73
N GLN A 23 4.34 23.76 27.25
CA GLN A 23 4.28 24.14 25.83
C GLN A 23 5.30 23.37 24.97
N GLY A 24 6.52 23.12 25.47
CA GLY A 24 7.53 22.32 24.77
C GLY A 24 7.08 20.86 24.54
N ASP A 25 6.43 20.25 25.52
CA ASP A 25 5.89 18.89 25.41
C ASP A 25 4.71 18.81 24.41
N ALA A 26 3.84 19.82 24.39
CA ALA A 26 2.70 19.87 23.47
C ALA A 26 3.14 20.06 22.01
N ASP A 27 4.16 20.87 21.75
CA ASP A 27 4.71 21.09 20.39
C ASP A 27 5.44 19.85 19.87
N ALA A 28 6.20 19.16 20.75
CA ALA A 28 6.85 17.90 20.41
C ALA A 28 5.83 16.79 20.11
N ASP A 29 4.80 16.65 20.94
CA ASP A 29 3.71 15.68 20.76
C ASP A 29 2.88 15.98 19.50
N ALA A 30 2.65 17.26 19.19
CA ALA A 30 1.96 17.68 17.97
C ALA A 30 2.72 17.27 16.72
N LYS A 31 4.05 17.42 16.71
CA LYS A 31 4.92 16.97 15.61
C LYS A 31 4.84 15.45 15.42
N VAL A 32 4.89 14.68 16.50
CA VAL A 32 4.71 13.22 16.43
C VAL A 32 3.32 12.86 15.88
N ALA A 33 2.27 13.56 16.33
CA ALA A 33 0.90 13.34 15.89
C ALA A 33 0.68 13.66 14.39
N GLN A 34 1.39 14.65 13.84
CA GLN A 34 1.36 14.97 12.40
C GLN A 34 2.07 13.90 11.56
N ASP A 35 3.10 13.25 12.12
CA ASP A 35 3.95 12.29 11.43
C ASP A 35 3.64 10.82 11.76
N LEU A 36 2.52 10.51 12.44
CA LEU A 36 2.15 9.12 12.81
C LEU A 36 2.23 8.16 11.62
N GLY A 37 1.86 8.62 10.42
CA GLY A 37 1.95 7.91 9.14
C GLY A 37 3.35 7.36 8.79
N ARG A 38 4.42 7.99 9.28
CA ARG A 38 5.82 7.71 8.91
C ARG A 38 6.52 6.73 9.82
N TYR A 39 6.00 6.49 11.03
CA TYR A 39 6.59 5.54 11.97
C TYR A 39 6.25 4.10 11.58
N SER A 40 7.22 3.18 11.74
CA SER A 40 6.92 1.74 11.78
C SER A 40 6.09 1.40 13.03
N THR A 41 5.36 0.29 13.01
CA THR A 41 4.50 -0.14 14.14
C THR A 41 5.28 -0.22 15.46
N GLU A 42 6.49 -0.78 15.45
CA GLU A 42 7.36 -0.92 16.63
C GLU A 42 7.78 0.44 17.21
N LYS A 43 8.16 1.38 16.33
CA LYS A 43 8.55 2.73 16.74
C LYS A 43 7.36 3.54 17.21
N LEU A 44 6.18 3.29 16.63
CA LEU A 44 4.94 3.98 16.97
C LEU A 44 4.52 3.69 18.41
N GLU A 45 4.61 2.45 18.87
CA GLU A 45 4.29 2.10 20.26
C GLU A 45 5.18 2.85 21.26
N THR A 46 6.49 2.87 21.02
CA THR A 46 7.45 3.61 21.85
C THR A 46 7.16 5.11 21.82
N ALA A 47 6.86 5.66 20.64
CA ALA A 47 6.49 7.06 20.50
C ALA A 47 5.21 7.37 21.30
N CYS A 48 4.16 6.57 21.19
CA CYS A 48 2.91 6.77 21.95
C CYS A 48 3.14 6.71 23.47
N ALA A 49 4.06 5.86 23.95
CA ALA A 49 4.38 5.75 25.36
C ALA A 49 5.16 6.97 25.90
N GLN A 50 5.99 7.60 25.06
CA GLN A 50 6.77 8.80 25.41
C GLN A 50 5.94 10.08 25.37
N MET A 51 4.81 10.09 24.65
CA MET A 51 3.93 11.26 24.60
C MET A 51 3.34 11.58 25.96
N SER A 52 3.17 12.87 26.24
CA SER A 52 2.58 13.29 27.50
C SER A 52 1.09 12.90 27.55
N ALA A 53 0.69 12.30 28.66
CA ALA A 53 -0.71 11.97 28.93
C ALA A 53 -1.60 13.23 29.08
N ARG A 54 -0.99 14.41 29.23
CA ARG A 54 -1.67 15.68 29.43
C ARG A 54 -1.62 16.60 28.22
N SER A 55 -0.84 16.29 27.18
CA SER A 55 -0.82 17.07 25.94
C SER A 55 -2.07 16.81 25.09
N TYR A 56 -2.72 17.87 24.65
CA TYR A 56 -3.96 17.80 23.90
C TYR A 56 -4.05 18.93 22.88
N VAL A 57 -4.95 18.75 21.90
CA VAL A 57 -5.44 19.82 21.05
C VAL A 57 -6.86 20.16 21.46
N SER A 58 -7.16 21.46 21.53
CA SER A 58 -8.50 21.98 21.77
C SER A 58 -8.88 22.93 20.65
N GLY A 59 -9.99 22.62 19.98
CA GLY A 59 -10.43 23.32 18.78
C GLY A 59 -10.78 24.81 18.93
N LEU A 60 -10.67 25.40 20.13
CA LEU A 60 -11.01 26.80 20.41
C LEU A 60 -9.81 27.73 20.58
N THR A 61 -8.62 27.22 20.91
CA THR A 61 -7.47 28.06 21.35
C THR A 61 -6.23 27.92 20.49
N ASP A 62 -6.10 26.84 19.72
CA ASP A 62 -4.82 26.47 19.10
C ASP A 62 -4.79 26.75 17.58
N GLY A 63 -5.63 27.67 17.09
CA GLY A 63 -5.72 28.03 15.67
C GLY A 63 -6.46 27.02 14.76
N ALA A 64 -6.92 25.90 15.32
CA ALA A 64 -7.61 24.83 14.58
C ALA A 64 -9.03 25.18 14.09
N TRP A 65 -9.60 26.33 14.49
CA TRP A 65 -10.90 26.80 14.02
C TRP A 65 -10.91 27.15 12.52
N MET A 66 -9.78 27.66 11.98
CA MET A 66 -9.67 28.10 10.58
C MET A 66 -9.04 27.05 9.65
N ALA A 67 -8.56 25.92 10.18
CA ALA A 67 -7.73 25.00 9.42
C ALA A 67 -8.53 24.00 8.55
N LEU A 68 -9.77 23.63 8.91
CA LEU A 68 -10.61 22.71 8.13
C LEU A 68 -12.11 22.93 8.39
N PRO A 69 -13.00 22.77 7.37
CA PRO A 69 -14.43 22.90 7.55
C PRO A 69 -14.97 21.68 8.31
N GLY A 70 -15.33 21.88 9.58
CA GLY A 70 -15.98 20.87 10.42
C GLY A 70 -15.35 20.79 11.80
N GLY A 71 -15.89 21.57 12.74
CA GLY A 71 -15.84 21.36 14.20
C GLY A 71 -14.45 21.10 14.81
N GLY A 72 -13.96 22.05 15.61
CA GLY A 72 -12.69 21.97 16.31
C GLY A 72 -12.47 20.63 17.03
N ARG A 73 -11.62 19.76 16.46
CA ARG A 73 -11.36 18.42 16.99
C ARG A 73 -10.63 18.55 18.32
N THR A 74 -11.19 17.98 19.38
CA THR A 74 -10.59 18.00 20.71
C THR A 74 -10.16 16.58 21.11
N TYR A 75 -8.86 16.37 21.31
CA TYR A 75 -8.33 15.05 21.69
C TYR A 75 -6.96 15.15 22.36
N TYR A 76 -6.56 14.10 23.08
CA TYR A 76 -5.19 13.94 23.56
C TYR A 76 -4.32 13.35 22.46
N TYR A 77 -3.14 13.93 22.22
CA TYR A 77 -2.24 13.43 21.16
C TYR A 77 -1.85 11.96 21.38
N ARG A 78 -1.60 11.59 22.64
CA ARG A 78 -1.34 10.19 23.04
C ARG A 78 -2.51 9.24 22.70
N SER A 79 -3.75 9.66 22.92
CA SER A 79 -4.94 8.86 22.55
C SER A 79 -5.03 8.64 21.04
N ALA A 80 -4.75 9.67 20.23
CA ALA A 80 -4.74 9.55 18.78
C ALA A 80 -3.64 8.60 18.29
N CYS A 81 -2.47 8.65 18.93
CA CYS A 81 -1.36 7.74 18.66
C CYS A 81 -1.74 6.28 18.93
N TYR A 82 -2.31 5.96 20.10
CA TYR A 82 -2.74 4.59 20.42
C TYR A 82 -3.91 4.11 19.55
N GLN A 83 -4.83 4.99 19.17
CA GLN A 83 -5.91 4.64 18.24
C GLN A 83 -5.34 4.26 16.86
N GLU A 84 -4.34 4.98 16.36
CA GLU A 84 -3.65 4.63 15.11
C GLU A 84 -2.87 3.32 15.24
N LEU A 85 -2.19 3.09 16.38
CA LEU A 85 -1.53 1.82 16.66
C LEU A 85 -2.53 0.65 16.69
N ALA A 86 -3.68 0.84 17.35
CA ALA A 86 -4.77 -0.13 17.39
C ALA A 86 -5.27 -0.45 15.98
N ARG A 87 -5.50 0.56 15.15
CA ARG A 87 -5.94 0.42 13.76
C ARG A 87 -4.92 -0.35 12.91
N ARG A 88 -3.62 -0.02 13.03
CA ARG A 88 -2.56 -0.69 12.25
C ARG A 88 -2.37 -2.14 12.64
N THR A 89 -2.35 -2.41 13.93
CA THR A 89 -2.17 -3.77 14.45
C THR A 89 -3.46 -4.59 14.30
N GLY A 90 -4.62 -3.95 14.31
CA GLY A 90 -5.91 -4.61 14.47
C GLY A 90 -6.10 -5.16 15.89
N ASN A 91 -5.37 -4.64 16.88
CA ASN A 91 -5.45 -5.08 18.26
C ASN A 91 -6.29 -4.10 19.10
N ALA A 92 -7.41 -4.60 19.62
CA ALA A 92 -8.34 -3.82 20.42
C ALA A 92 -7.83 -3.51 21.84
N SER A 93 -6.79 -4.19 22.34
CA SER A 93 -6.26 -3.92 23.69
C SER A 93 -5.73 -2.49 23.82
N TRP A 94 -5.19 -1.93 22.72
CA TRP A 94 -4.72 -0.54 22.65
C TRP A 94 -5.85 0.49 22.79
N CYS A 95 -7.11 0.10 22.54
CA CYS A 95 -8.25 1.00 22.73
C CYS A 95 -8.51 1.33 24.20
N ALA A 96 -7.98 0.55 25.15
CA ALA A 96 -8.05 0.86 26.58
C ALA A 96 -7.20 2.09 26.96
N GLU A 97 -6.14 2.37 26.20
CA GLU A 97 -5.27 3.54 26.41
C GLU A 97 -5.83 4.82 25.78
N VAL A 98 -6.86 4.71 24.93
CA VAL A 98 -7.50 5.84 24.26
C VAL A 98 -8.45 6.53 25.23
N LYS A 99 -8.18 7.78 25.57
CA LYS A 99 -9.06 8.61 26.39
C LYS A 99 -9.75 9.67 25.56
N GLU A 100 -11.06 9.74 25.69
CA GLU A 100 -11.89 10.79 25.11
C GLU A 100 -11.75 12.08 25.92
N ARG A 101 -11.57 13.20 25.22
CA ARG A 101 -11.63 14.53 25.85
C ARG A 101 -12.92 15.22 25.47
N LYS A 102 -13.75 15.52 26.46
CA LYS A 102 -14.99 16.26 26.27
C LYS A 102 -14.76 17.74 26.55
N THR A 103 -15.21 18.61 25.65
CA THR A 103 -15.26 20.06 25.88
C THR A 103 -16.67 20.57 25.64
N LEU A 104 -16.98 21.75 26.18
CA LEU A 104 -18.30 22.38 26.04
C LEU A 104 -18.68 22.68 24.57
N PHE A 105 -17.70 22.76 23.68
CA PHE A 105 -17.87 23.16 22.28
C PHE A 105 -17.33 22.13 21.27
N GLY A 106 -16.97 20.92 21.73
CA GLY A 106 -16.45 19.86 20.88
C GLY A 106 -16.62 18.49 21.53
N ASP A 107 -17.16 17.55 20.76
CA ASP A 107 -17.24 16.16 21.16
C ASP A 107 -15.94 15.46 20.73
N GLY A 108 -15.10 15.05 21.67
CA GLY A 108 -13.89 14.28 21.38
C GLY A 108 -14.15 12.88 20.82
N SER A 109 -15.36 12.63 20.31
CA SER A 109 -15.91 11.35 19.89
C SER A 109 -15.08 10.66 18.80
N ALA A 110 -14.41 11.44 17.95
CA ALA A 110 -13.50 10.95 16.91
C ALA A 110 -12.24 10.25 17.47
N VAL A 111 -11.84 10.56 18.71
CA VAL A 111 -10.73 9.92 19.43
C VAL A 111 -11.22 9.41 20.77
N SER A 112 -11.92 8.26 20.74
CA SER A 112 -12.57 7.64 21.90
C SER A 112 -12.38 6.12 21.89
N PRO A 113 -12.49 5.43 23.05
CA PRO A 113 -12.43 3.96 23.10
C PRO A 113 -13.42 3.29 22.15
N ALA A 114 -14.66 3.81 22.09
CA ALA A 114 -15.71 3.26 21.25
C ALA A 114 -15.38 3.43 19.75
N GLN A 115 -14.85 4.59 19.36
CA GLN A 115 -14.42 4.82 17.97
C GLN A 115 -13.22 3.95 17.60
N CYS A 116 -12.25 3.80 18.51
CA CYS A 116 -11.11 2.91 18.33
C CYS A 116 -11.58 1.46 18.11
N ALA A 117 -12.47 0.94 18.96
CA ALA A 117 -13.00 -0.41 18.83
C ALA A 117 -13.73 -0.62 17.48
N ARG A 118 -14.51 0.38 17.02
CA ARG A 118 -15.15 0.34 15.69
C ARG A 118 -14.13 0.28 14.56
N GLN A 119 -13.06 1.08 14.63
CA GLN A 119 -12.01 1.09 13.60
C GLN A 119 -11.24 -0.24 13.57
N VAL A 120 -10.90 -0.80 14.73
CA VAL A 120 -10.25 -2.11 14.82
C VAL A 120 -11.14 -3.21 14.22
N ALA A 121 -12.43 -3.23 14.58
CA ALA A 121 -13.39 -4.19 14.04
C ALA A 121 -13.53 -4.06 12.52
N GLN A 122 -13.48 -2.83 11.97
CA GLN A 122 -13.48 -2.63 10.52
C GLN A 122 -12.23 -3.21 9.87
N VAL A 123 -11.04 -2.91 10.38
CA VAL A 123 -9.78 -3.46 9.84
C VAL A 123 -9.77 -4.98 9.87
N GLN A 124 -10.29 -5.60 10.93
CA GLN A 124 -10.39 -7.05 11.03
C GLN A 124 -11.35 -7.63 9.98
N ARG A 125 -12.51 -6.99 9.75
CA ARG A 125 -13.44 -7.38 8.68
C ARG A 125 -12.79 -7.26 7.31
N ASP A 126 -12.15 -6.13 7.02
CA ASP A 126 -11.48 -5.89 5.73
C ASP A 126 -10.38 -6.95 5.49
N ARG A 127 -9.59 -7.28 6.52
CA ARG A 127 -8.58 -8.34 6.45
C ARG A 127 -9.18 -9.72 6.19
N ALA A 128 -10.27 -10.06 6.90
CA ALA A 128 -10.95 -11.33 6.71
C ALA A 128 -11.55 -11.43 5.29
N GLU A 129 -12.13 -10.36 4.78
CA GLU A 129 -12.66 -10.29 3.42
C GLU A 129 -11.55 -10.44 2.37
N GLN A 130 -10.43 -9.74 2.54
CA GLN A 130 -9.25 -9.87 1.67
C GLN A 130 -8.69 -11.29 1.68
N GLN A 131 -8.56 -11.91 2.85
CA GLN A 131 -8.10 -13.30 2.96
C GLN A 131 -9.08 -14.28 2.31
N ALA A 132 -10.38 -14.10 2.53
CA ALA A 132 -11.40 -14.94 1.91
C ALA A 132 -11.40 -14.77 0.38
N TRP A 133 -11.23 -13.55 -0.12
CA TRP A 133 -11.08 -13.28 -1.55
C TRP A 133 -9.81 -13.93 -2.12
N ALA A 134 -8.67 -13.77 -1.45
CA ALA A 134 -7.41 -14.39 -1.86
C ALA A 134 -7.50 -15.92 -1.87
N ALA A 135 -8.19 -16.52 -0.90
CA ALA A 135 -8.43 -17.96 -0.85
C ALA A 135 -9.32 -18.43 -2.01
N ARG A 136 -10.42 -17.71 -2.31
CA ARG A 136 -11.27 -18.00 -3.48
C ARG A 136 -10.49 -17.87 -4.80
N HIS A 137 -9.67 -16.83 -4.92
CA HIS A 137 -8.79 -16.62 -6.07
C HIS A 137 -7.77 -17.75 -6.22
N ALA A 138 -7.08 -18.14 -5.15
CA ALA A 138 -6.13 -19.25 -5.17
C ALA A 138 -6.81 -20.59 -5.53
N ALA A 139 -8.01 -20.85 -5.00
CA ALA A 139 -8.78 -22.04 -5.32
C ALA A 139 -9.24 -22.05 -6.79
N ALA A 140 -9.69 -20.90 -7.32
CA ALA A 140 -10.11 -20.78 -8.72
C ALA A 140 -8.98 -21.03 -9.72
N LEU A 141 -7.72 -20.79 -9.31
CA LEU A 141 -6.53 -21.01 -10.14
C LEU A 141 -5.76 -22.27 -9.76
N GLN A 142 -6.31 -23.11 -8.88
CA GLN A 142 -5.61 -24.30 -8.44
C GLN A 142 -5.41 -25.25 -9.63
N GLY A 143 -4.14 -25.48 -9.98
CA GLY A 143 -3.77 -26.29 -11.13
C GLY A 143 -3.92 -25.57 -12.48
N ALA A 144 -4.15 -24.26 -12.51
CA ALA A 144 -4.10 -23.47 -13.74
C ALA A 144 -2.82 -23.73 -14.52
N PHE A 145 -2.92 -23.79 -15.85
CA PHE A 145 -1.75 -23.85 -16.71
C PHE A 145 -0.87 -22.63 -16.47
N THR A 146 0.45 -22.83 -16.46
CA THR A 146 1.45 -21.78 -16.30
C THR A 146 2.48 -21.87 -17.40
N VAL A 147 3.26 -20.82 -17.60
CA VAL A 147 4.42 -20.83 -18.51
C VAL A 147 5.61 -21.49 -17.79
N SER A 148 5.81 -22.79 -18.00
CA SER A 148 6.89 -23.55 -17.34
C SER A 148 8.26 -23.23 -17.95
N GLY A 149 8.31 -23.04 -19.27
CA GLY A 149 9.55 -22.77 -19.99
C GLY A 149 9.35 -21.89 -21.22
N VAL A 150 10.34 -21.03 -21.50
CA VAL A 150 10.41 -20.23 -22.71
C VAL A 150 11.80 -20.35 -23.31
N LYS A 151 11.88 -20.63 -24.61
CA LYS A 151 13.13 -20.61 -25.38
C LYS A 151 12.93 -19.75 -26.61
N ALA A 152 13.98 -19.02 -26.99
CA ALA A 152 14.00 -18.28 -28.23
C ALA A 152 15.26 -18.62 -29.01
N SER A 153 15.12 -18.86 -30.31
CA SER A 153 16.24 -19.13 -31.21
C SER A 153 16.12 -18.29 -32.47
N GLU A 154 17.20 -17.62 -32.86
CA GLU A 154 17.27 -16.89 -34.11
C GLU A 154 17.22 -17.87 -35.30
N GLN A 155 16.44 -17.49 -36.32
CA GLN A 155 16.26 -18.22 -37.57
C GLN A 155 17.10 -17.58 -38.68
N ALA A 156 17.29 -18.30 -39.80
CA ALA A 156 18.18 -17.88 -40.90
C ALA A 156 17.87 -16.51 -41.54
N ARG A 157 16.68 -15.94 -41.30
CA ARG A 157 16.25 -14.62 -41.80
C ARG A 157 16.25 -13.52 -40.72
N GLY A 158 16.83 -13.78 -39.55
CA GLY A 158 16.83 -12.87 -38.40
C GLY A 158 15.50 -12.80 -37.64
N GLU A 159 14.55 -13.68 -37.98
CA GLU A 159 13.33 -13.91 -37.19
C GLU A 159 13.66 -14.73 -35.95
N TRP A 160 12.81 -14.66 -34.93
CA TRP A 160 12.98 -15.44 -33.71
C TRP A 160 11.88 -16.49 -33.61
N LEU A 161 12.26 -17.75 -33.45
CA LEU A 161 11.33 -18.80 -33.07
C LEU A 161 11.20 -18.80 -31.54
N LEU A 162 10.03 -18.42 -31.05
CA LEU A 162 9.66 -18.47 -29.65
C LEU A 162 8.94 -19.80 -29.36
N LEU A 163 9.51 -20.59 -28.48
CA LEU A 163 8.97 -21.84 -27.99
C LEU A 163 8.49 -21.65 -26.55
N VAL A 164 7.19 -21.80 -26.31
CA VAL A 164 6.60 -21.67 -24.96
C VAL A 164 6.04 -23.02 -24.55
N THR A 165 6.42 -23.46 -23.35
CA THR A 165 5.96 -24.72 -22.74
C THR A 165 4.97 -24.37 -21.63
N PHE A 166 3.83 -25.05 -21.67
CA PHE A 166 2.74 -24.88 -20.72
C PHE A 166 2.55 -26.15 -19.91
N GLU A 167 2.46 -25.99 -18.59
CA GLU A 167 2.23 -27.09 -17.67
C GLU A 167 1.10 -26.74 -16.70
N GLY A 168 0.19 -27.69 -16.47
CA GLY A 168 -1.01 -27.48 -15.67
C GLY A 168 -2.00 -28.64 -15.72
N ARG A 169 -3.09 -28.49 -14.99
CA ARG A 169 -4.14 -29.52 -14.83
C ARG A 169 -5.56 -28.98 -14.93
N LEU A 170 -5.74 -27.67 -14.96
CA LEU A 170 -7.05 -27.04 -15.06
C LEU A 170 -7.34 -26.73 -16.54
N PRO A 171 -8.16 -27.56 -17.22
CA PRO A 171 -8.49 -27.32 -18.60
C PRO A 171 -9.34 -26.05 -18.75
N GLY A 172 -9.23 -25.39 -19.90
CA GLY A 172 -10.08 -24.26 -20.22
C GLY A 172 -9.45 -23.28 -21.19
N ARG A 173 -10.01 -22.07 -21.19
CA ARG A 173 -9.57 -20.96 -22.03
C ARG A 173 -8.49 -20.17 -21.31
N TYR A 174 -7.44 -19.87 -22.03
CA TYR A 174 -6.31 -19.09 -21.57
C TYR A 174 -5.99 -18.01 -22.61
N ARG A 175 -5.36 -16.92 -22.18
CA ARG A 175 -4.83 -15.88 -23.06
C ARG A 175 -3.35 -15.77 -22.86
N LEU A 176 -2.59 -15.99 -23.93
CA LEU A 176 -1.15 -15.77 -23.97
C LEU A 176 -0.89 -14.35 -24.43
N GLU A 177 -0.06 -13.64 -23.68
CA GLU A 177 0.47 -12.34 -24.09
C GLU A 177 1.99 -12.39 -24.11
N VAL A 178 2.60 -12.06 -25.25
CA VAL A 178 4.04 -11.81 -25.35
C VAL A 178 4.24 -10.33 -25.58
N ALA A 179 4.94 -9.66 -24.68
CA ALA A 179 5.14 -8.22 -24.74
C ALA A 179 6.61 -7.85 -24.60
N ARG A 180 6.98 -6.75 -25.25
CA ARG A 180 8.28 -6.10 -25.05
C ARG A 180 8.26 -5.26 -23.79
N LEU A 181 9.26 -5.47 -22.94
CA LEU A 181 9.49 -4.73 -21.70
C LEU A 181 10.29 -3.46 -21.97
N THR A 182 9.74 -2.56 -22.77
CA THR A 182 10.24 -1.19 -22.99
C THR A 182 9.42 -0.18 -22.18
N PRO A 183 9.87 1.09 -22.01
CA PRO A 183 9.08 2.13 -21.34
C PRO A 183 7.65 2.27 -21.88
N GLN A 184 7.45 1.95 -23.17
CA GLN A 184 6.16 1.70 -23.76
C GLN A 184 6.02 0.20 -23.98
N ARG A 185 5.10 -0.46 -23.24
CA ARG A 185 4.81 -1.89 -23.41
C ARG A 185 4.25 -2.11 -24.82
N GLY A 186 4.95 -2.91 -25.62
CA GLY A 186 4.49 -3.30 -26.96
C GLY A 186 4.05 -4.74 -26.95
N ILE A 187 2.77 -5.01 -27.19
CA ILE A 187 2.26 -6.39 -27.30
C ILE A 187 2.64 -6.94 -28.67
N LEU A 188 3.36 -8.06 -28.67
CA LEU A 188 3.86 -8.75 -29.86
C LEU A 188 2.95 -9.91 -30.25
N ILE A 189 2.46 -10.65 -29.26
CA ILE A 189 1.49 -11.74 -29.41
C ILE A 189 0.38 -11.53 -28.39
N ASP A 190 -0.85 -11.69 -28.84
CA ASP A 190 -2.04 -11.70 -28.00
C ASP A 190 -3.00 -12.75 -28.55
N GLU A 191 -2.99 -13.94 -27.95
CA GLU A 191 -3.70 -15.10 -28.49
C GLU A 191 -4.48 -15.82 -27.41
N GLU A 192 -5.69 -16.26 -27.76
CA GLU A 192 -6.48 -17.14 -26.91
C GLU A 192 -6.21 -18.60 -27.24
N LEU A 193 -5.93 -19.39 -26.20
CA LEU A 193 -5.57 -20.79 -26.27
C LEU A 193 -6.60 -21.63 -25.50
N SER A 194 -7.00 -22.77 -26.06
CA SER A 194 -7.67 -23.83 -25.29
C SER A 194 -6.63 -24.84 -24.86
N LEU A 195 -6.43 -24.99 -23.55
CA LEU A 195 -5.45 -25.90 -22.97
C LEU A 195 -6.17 -27.02 -22.21
N GLU A 196 -5.80 -28.27 -22.48
CA GLU A 196 -6.39 -29.46 -21.85
C GLU A 196 -5.34 -30.39 -21.23
N ALA A 197 -4.09 -30.31 -21.70
CA ALA A 197 -2.96 -31.07 -21.22
C ALA A 197 -1.66 -30.26 -21.40
N ASP A 198 -0.59 -30.69 -20.74
CA ASP A 198 0.74 -30.13 -20.92
C ASP A 198 1.10 -30.09 -22.40
N THR A 199 1.56 -28.94 -22.86
CA THR A 199 1.75 -28.71 -24.29
C THR A 199 2.83 -27.69 -24.56
N GLN A 200 3.29 -27.68 -25.80
CA GLN A 200 4.28 -26.75 -26.29
C GLN A 200 3.77 -26.11 -27.57
N ARG A 201 3.96 -24.79 -27.66
CA ARG A 201 3.53 -23.99 -28.80
C ARG A 201 4.68 -23.12 -29.29
N GLN A 202 4.60 -22.77 -30.56
CA GLN A 202 5.65 -22.06 -31.28
C GLN A 202 5.07 -20.84 -31.98
N TRP A 203 5.79 -19.73 -31.90
CA TRP A 203 5.48 -18.52 -32.63
C TRP A 203 6.75 -17.97 -33.29
N THR A 204 6.57 -17.39 -34.46
CA THR A 204 7.63 -16.65 -35.14
C THR A 204 7.47 -15.17 -34.83
N LEU A 205 8.48 -14.58 -34.19
CA LEU A 205 8.56 -13.16 -33.92
C LEU A 205 9.41 -12.49 -35.00
N ALA A 206 8.79 -11.62 -35.78
CA ALA A 206 9.48 -10.85 -36.79
C ALA A 206 10.45 -9.84 -36.13
N ARG A 207 11.68 -9.77 -36.65
CA ARG A 207 12.71 -8.83 -36.21
C ARG A 207 12.22 -7.38 -36.01
N PRO A 208 11.51 -6.74 -36.97
CA PRO A 208 11.05 -5.36 -36.79
C PRO A 208 10.05 -5.21 -35.63
N THR A 209 9.23 -6.23 -35.37
CA THR A 209 8.25 -6.23 -34.28
C THR A 209 8.94 -6.32 -32.92
N VAL A 210 9.98 -7.15 -32.83
CA VAL A 210 10.81 -7.30 -31.61
C VAL A 210 11.63 -6.03 -31.35
N LEU A 211 12.39 -5.56 -32.34
CA LEU A 211 13.36 -4.47 -32.13
C LEU A 211 12.77 -3.07 -32.20
N GLY A 212 11.63 -2.90 -32.85
CA GLY A 212 11.14 -1.57 -33.19
C GLY A 212 12.24 -0.78 -33.95
N PRO A 213 12.52 0.48 -33.59
CA PRO A 213 13.52 1.31 -34.26
C PRO A 213 14.98 1.06 -33.78
N ALA A 214 15.23 0.08 -32.90
CA ALA A 214 16.56 -0.12 -32.31
C ALA A 214 17.58 -0.66 -33.34
N GLN A 215 18.77 -0.06 -33.38
CA GLN A 215 19.90 -0.54 -34.19
C GLN A 215 20.81 -1.49 -33.37
N PRO A 216 21.41 -2.52 -33.99
CA PRO A 216 22.37 -3.40 -33.32
C PRO A 216 23.63 -2.66 -32.81
N PRO A 217 24.26 -3.11 -31.71
CA PRO A 217 23.83 -4.21 -30.84
C PRO A 217 22.62 -3.81 -29.99
N ALA A 218 21.62 -4.68 -29.91
CA ALA A 218 20.36 -4.38 -29.25
C ALA A 218 19.95 -5.50 -28.30
N ILE A 219 19.50 -5.10 -27.12
CA ILE A 219 18.97 -5.99 -26.09
C ILE A 219 17.48 -5.73 -25.98
N THR A 220 16.66 -6.75 -26.22
CA THR A 220 15.20 -6.66 -26.13
C THR A 220 14.68 -7.58 -25.04
N PRO A 221 14.33 -7.05 -23.86
CA PRO A 221 13.65 -7.84 -22.84
C PRO A 221 12.19 -8.07 -23.25
N LEU A 222 11.73 -9.32 -23.11
CA LEU A 222 10.37 -9.76 -23.38
C LEU A 222 9.76 -10.38 -22.12
N SER A 223 8.45 -10.21 -21.95
CA SER A 223 7.63 -11.00 -21.03
C SER A 223 6.68 -11.89 -21.79
N VAL A 224 6.51 -13.12 -21.31
CA VAL A 224 5.52 -14.10 -21.75
C VAL A 224 4.59 -14.34 -20.57
N SER A 225 3.34 -13.89 -20.69
CA SER A 225 2.33 -13.94 -19.64
C SER A 225 1.19 -14.84 -20.08
N LEU A 226 0.66 -15.65 -19.17
CA LEU A 226 -0.51 -16.48 -19.42
C LEU A 226 -1.62 -16.11 -18.45
N PHE A 227 -2.81 -15.88 -18.97
CA PHE A 227 -3.99 -15.54 -18.19
C PHE A 227 -5.04 -16.64 -18.32
N TYR A 228 -5.58 -17.13 -17.22
CA TYR A 228 -6.77 -17.98 -17.25
C TYR A 228 -8.01 -17.13 -17.49
N LEU A 229 -8.87 -17.55 -18.42
CA LEU A 229 -10.13 -16.90 -18.73
C LEU A 229 -11.26 -17.76 -18.15
N PRO A 230 -11.72 -17.47 -16.91
CA PRO A 230 -12.84 -18.20 -16.33
C PRO A 230 -14.09 -18.04 -17.20
N ALA A 231 -14.94 -19.06 -17.19
CA ALA A 231 -16.24 -18.98 -17.85
C ALA A 231 -17.05 -17.80 -17.27
N ALA A 232 -17.86 -17.17 -18.13
CA ALA A 232 -18.57 -15.93 -17.79
C ALA A 232 -19.58 -16.08 -16.63
N ASP A 233 -19.99 -17.31 -16.33
CA ASP A 233 -20.87 -17.69 -15.22
C ASP A 233 -20.13 -17.91 -13.90
N ASN A 234 -18.80 -17.96 -13.89
CA ASN A 234 -18.00 -18.10 -12.70
C ASN A 234 -17.90 -16.76 -11.92
N GLN A 235 -18.95 -16.46 -11.17
CA GLN A 235 -19.08 -15.22 -10.39
C GLN A 235 -18.11 -15.13 -9.19
N ALA A 236 -17.42 -16.22 -8.83
CA ALA A 236 -16.56 -16.24 -7.66
C ALA A 236 -15.35 -15.31 -7.80
N VAL A 237 -14.78 -15.22 -9.02
CA VAL A 237 -13.64 -14.35 -9.33
C VAL A 237 -13.70 -13.91 -10.81
N PRO A 238 -14.32 -12.76 -11.12
CA PRO A 238 -14.53 -12.33 -12.50
C PRO A 238 -13.23 -11.84 -13.16
N GLY A 239 -13.17 -12.01 -14.49
CA GLY A 239 -12.11 -11.44 -15.35
C GLY A 239 -10.89 -12.34 -15.57
N PRO A 240 -9.93 -11.91 -16.40
CA PRO A 240 -8.70 -12.66 -16.67
C PRO A 240 -7.79 -12.73 -15.45
N HIS A 241 -7.27 -13.92 -15.15
CA HIS A 241 -6.38 -14.14 -14.01
C HIS A 241 -4.98 -14.49 -14.45
N LEU A 242 -3.98 -13.72 -14.04
CA LEU A 242 -2.59 -14.04 -14.36
C LEU A 242 -2.16 -15.34 -13.66
N THR A 243 -1.74 -16.32 -14.43
CA THR A 243 -1.35 -17.66 -13.95
C THR A 243 0.16 -17.86 -13.93
N GLY A 244 0.90 -17.17 -14.80
CA GLY A 244 2.34 -17.21 -14.82
C GLY A 244 2.95 -16.17 -15.75
N VAL A 245 4.18 -15.76 -15.43
CA VAL A 245 5.01 -14.89 -16.27
C VAL A 245 6.41 -15.47 -16.35
N ARG A 246 6.97 -15.49 -17.55
CA ARG A 246 8.39 -15.74 -17.78
C ARG A 246 8.99 -14.60 -18.58
N ASN A 247 10.14 -14.12 -18.13
CA ASN A 247 10.89 -13.11 -18.85
C ASN A 247 12.03 -13.77 -19.60
N LEU A 248 12.34 -13.25 -20.77
CA LEU A 248 13.54 -13.59 -21.51
C LEU A 248 14.17 -12.33 -22.08
N THR A 249 15.42 -12.44 -22.49
CA THR A 249 16.13 -11.35 -23.14
C THR A 249 16.66 -11.85 -24.47
N LEU A 250 16.30 -11.16 -25.54
CA LEU A 250 16.87 -11.39 -26.85
C LEU A 250 18.03 -10.43 -27.04
N SER A 251 19.20 -10.97 -27.37
CA SER A 251 20.39 -10.21 -27.71
C SER A 251 20.66 -10.34 -29.20
N LEU A 252 20.89 -9.22 -29.87
CA LEU A 252 21.52 -9.21 -31.19
C LEU A 252 22.95 -8.67 -31.07
N PRO A 253 23.95 -9.44 -31.53
CA PRO A 253 25.30 -8.94 -31.68
C PRO A 253 25.38 -7.82 -32.74
#